data_AF-A0A0U3LLN3-F1
#
_entry.id   AF-A0A0U3LLN3-F1
#
_cell.length_a   1.000
_cell.length_b   1.000
_cell.length_c   1.000
_cell.angle_alpha   90.00
_cell.angle_beta   90.00
_cell.angle_gamma   90.00
#
_symmetry.space_group_name_H-M   'P 1'
#
loop_
_entity.id
_entity.type
_entity.pdbx_description
1 polymer ?
#
loop_
_entity_poly.entity_id
_entity_poly.type
_entity_poly.pdbx_seq_one_letter_code
_entity_poly.pdbx_strand_id
1 'polypeptide(L)'
;MLNPTRLLACQLSRRARKGLAVLGCAVLLGVWADLPLRADPSPGWDREKLEAAAAARSPRTLNEVRAMIQMVQRAGALPQERQRLTVVNNFFNQRIAFRDDTEVWGVIDYWATPLELLDKGRGDCEDYAIAKYMSLLAAGVPQPRLRMVYVRAQFQGRSQAHMVLAYYPDPESEPLILDNINPEIRAASQRNDLTPVFSFNGEGLWTGVGGTTAGNPLVRLSLWRDLLAKAKEEGF
;
A
#
# COMPACT_ATOMS: atom_id res chain seq x y z
N MET A 1 9.02 -62.02 -49.73
CA MET A 1 9.47 -62.07 -51.14
C MET A 1 10.35 -60.86 -51.42
N LEU A 2 11.34 -61.02 -52.30
CA LEU A 2 12.06 -59.99 -53.08
C LEU A 2 12.26 -58.57 -52.49
N ASN A 3 13.50 -58.29 -52.07
CA ASN A 3 14.16 -56.99 -52.18
C ASN A 3 14.54 -56.74 -53.66
N PRO A 4 14.73 -55.49 -54.17
CA PRO A 4 16.12 -55.04 -54.41
C PRO A 4 16.42 -53.52 -54.46
N THR A 5 17.66 -53.16 -54.08
CA THR A 5 18.51 -52.05 -54.62
C THR A 5 18.09 -50.58 -54.40
N ARG A 6 18.98 -49.56 -54.41
CA ARG A 6 20.42 -49.39 -54.74
C ARG A 6 21.17 -48.75 -53.53
N LEU A 7 22.48 -48.86 -53.24
CA LEU A 7 23.74 -48.68 -54.03
C LEU A 7 23.87 -47.23 -54.57
N LEU A 8 25.00 -46.50 -54.58
CA LEU A 8 26.40 -46.59 -54.08
C LEU A 8 26.96 -45.12 -54.11
N ALA A 9 28.06 -44.67 -53.47
CA ALA A 9 29.11 -45.26 -52.62
C ALA A 9 29.37 -44.32 -51.39
N CYS A 10 30.54 -43.83 -50.93
CA CYS A 10 31.99 -43.93 -51.22
C CYS A 10 32.78 -43.57 -49.90
N GLN A 11 33.98 -44.08 -49.62
CA GLN A 11 35.33 -43.44 -49.80
C GLN A 11 35.47 -41.99 -49.30
N LEU A 12 36.47 -41.57 -48.49
CA LEU A 12 37.76 -42.14 -47.97
C LEU A 12 38.14 -41.37 -46.67
N SER A 13 39.01 -41.79 -45.73
CA SER A 13 39.89 -42.98 -45.61
C SER A 13 40.20 -43.39 -44.13
N ARG A 14 41.43 -43.13 -43.62
CA ARG A 14 41.97 -43.45 -42.27
C ARG A 14 42.88 -42.33 -41.77
N ARG A 15 42.83 -42.00 -40.46
CA ARG A 15 44.02 -41.95 -39.59
C ARG A 15 43.65 -41.83 -38.11
N ALA A 16 44.22 -42.68 -37.28
CA ALA A 16 44.16 -42.56 -35.83
C ALA A 16 45.42 -41.88 -35.30
N ARG A 17 45.29 -41.08 -34.23
CA ARG A 17 46.36 -40.80 -33.25
C ARG A 17 45.72 -40.57 -31.89
N LYS A 18 46.29 -41.16 -30.85
CA LYS A 18 45.88 -40.94 -29.45
C LYS A 18 46.48 -39.62 -28.97
N GLY A 19 45.69 -38.81 -28.26
CA GLY A 19 46.15 -37.62 -27.56
C GLY A 19 45.41 -37.52 -26.24
N LEU A 20 46.12 -37.67 -25.13
CA LEU A 20 45.54 -37.60 -23.78
C LEU A 20 45.60 -36.14 -23.33
N ALA A 21 44.44 -35.50 -23.18
CA ALA A 21 44.33 -34.13 -22.68
C ALA A 21 43.42 -34.13 -21.44
N VAL A 22 44.03 -33.97 -20.27
CA VAL A 22 43.30 -33.75 -19.01
C VAL A 22 42.92 -32.28 -18.93
N LEU A 23 41.61 -31.96 -18.96
CA LEU A 23 41.09 -30.72 -18.43
C LEU A 23 40.34 -31.04 -17.14
N GLY A 24 40.75 -30.40 -16.04
CA GLY A 24 40.11 -30.58 -14.74
C GLY A 24 38.76 -29.87 -14.64
N CYS A 25 37.78 -30.52 -14.02
CA CYS A 25 36.53 -29.86 -13.63
C CYS A 25 36.81 -28.87 -12.49
N ALA A 26 37.07 -27.61 -12.83
CA ALA A 26 37.03 -26.51 -11.88
C ALA A 26 35.57 -26.27 -11.46
N VAL A 27 35.14 -26.94 -10.39
CA VAL A 27 33.82 -26.72 -9.78
C VAL A 27 33.84 -25.35 -9.09
N LEU A 28 33.47 -24.31 -9.83
CA LEU A 28 33.18 -23.01 -9.27
C LEU A 28 31.90 -23.11 -8.44
N LEU A 29 32.06 -23.31 -7.13
CA LEU A 29 31.00 -23.11 -6.15
C LEU A 29 30.65 -21.62 -6.10
N GLY A 30 29.80 -21.20 -7.05
CA GLY A 30 29.20 -19.87 -7.05
C GLY A 30 28.38 -19.71 -5.78
N VAL A 31 28.90 -18.93 -4.84
CA VAL A 31 28.12 -18.49 -3.67
C VAL A 31 27.07 -17.52 -4.19
N TRP A 32 25.86 -18.04 -4.41
CA TRP A 32 24.66 -17.23 -4.56
C TRP A 32 24.42 -16.55 -3.22
N ALA A 33 25.05 -15.40 -3.04
CA ALA A 33 24.73 -14.51 -1.94
C ALA A 33 23.35 -13.93 -2.24
N ASP A 34 22.32 -14.50 -1.62
CA ASP A 34 20.99 -13.93 -1.53
C ASP A 34 21.08 -12.60 -0.77
N LEU A 35 21.53 -11.55 -1.45
CA LEU A 35 21.36 -10.19 -0.98
C LEU A 35 19.84 -10.01 -0.83
N PRO A 36 19.33 -9.76 0.39
CA PRO A 36 17.91 -9.48 0.56
C PRO A 36 17.61 -8.27 -0.30
N LEU A 37 16.66 -8.42 -1.22
CA LEU A 37 16.16 -7.32 -2.05
C LEU A 37 15.62 -6.25 -1.10
N ARG A 38 16.46 -5.25 -0.81
CA ARG A 38 16.00 -4.05 -0.13
C ARG A 38 14.96 -3.45 -1.06
N ALA A 39 13.70 -3.48 -0.62
CA ALA A 39 12.70 -2.61 -1.20
C ALA A 39 13.25 -1.19 -1.08
N ASP A 40 13.49 -0.55 -2.22
CA ASP A 40 13.82 0.87 -2.24
C ASP A 40 12.71 1.63 -1.50
N PRO A 41 13.04 2.70 -0.76
CA PRO A 41 12.02 3.53 -0.13
C PRO A 41 11.07 4.03 -1.23
N SER A 42 9.76 3.85 -1.02
CA SER A 42 8.73 4.27 -1.98
C SER A 42 8.96 5.75 -2.38
N PRO A 43 9.05 6.08 -3.67
CA PRO A 43 9.33 7.45 -4.11
C PRO A 43 8.39 8.48 -3.47
N GLY A 44 8.94 9.33 -2.60
CA GLY A 44 8.21 10.27 -1.74
C GLY A 44 8.69 10.26 -0.28
N TRP A 45 8.91 9.05 0.29
CA TRP A 45 9.09 8.84 1.72
C TRP A 45 10.47 9.26 2.27
N ASP A 46 10.60 10.53 2.67
CA ASP A 46 11.78 11.12 3.29
C ASP A 46 11.68 11.09 4.83
N ARG A 47 12.28 10.06 5.44
CA ARG A 47 12.28 9.87 6.90
C ARG A 47 13.01 10.97 7.66
N GLU A 48 14.06 11.56 7.09
CA GLU A 48 14.87 12.57 7.79
C GLU A 48 14.11 13.89 7.84
N LYS A 49 13.43 14.24 6.74
CA LYS A 49 12.51 15.36 6.66
C LYS A 49 11.27 15.18 7.53
N LEU A 50 10.67 13.98 7.55
CA LEU A 50 9.56 13.65 8.45
C LEU A 50 9.93 13.80 9.93
N GLU A 51 11.10 13.29 10.35
CA GLU A 51 11.56 13.49 11.72
C GLU A 51 11.88 14.97 12.03
N ALA A 52 12.46 15.72 11.09
CA ALA A 52 12.71 17.15 11.27
C ALA A 52 11.40 17.96 11.42
N ALA A 53 10.41 17.71 10.57
CA ALA A 53 9.08 18.34 10.63
C ALA A 53 8.34 17.98 11.93
N ALA A 54 8.46 16.72 12.39
CA ALA A 54 7.88 16.28 13.65
C ALA A 54 8.58 16.88 14.89
N ALA A 55 9.91 17.00 14.85
CA ALA A 55 10.70 17.65 15.89
C ALA A 55 10.38 19.15 16.03
N ALA A 56 10.10 19.83 14.92
CA ALA A 56 9.69 21.24 14.89
C ALA A 56 8.30 21.46 15.51
N ARG A 57 7.42 20.45 15.50
CA ARG A 57 6.10 20.49 16.16
C ARG A 57 6.20 20.23 17.67
N SER A 58 6.63 19.03 18.08
CA SER A 58 6.89 18.73 19.50
C SER A 58 7.70 17.44 19.72
N PRO A 59 8.33 17.25 20.89
CA PRO A 59 8.95 15.97 21.28
C PRO A 59 7.99 14.78 21.30
N ARG A 60 6.69 15.00 21.58
CA ARG A 60 5.66 13.94 21.48
C ARG A 60 5.44 13.56 20.01
N THR A 61 5.29 14.55 19.14
CA THR A 61 5.03 14.39 17.71
C THR A 61 6.19 13.64 17.04
N LEU A 62 7.44 13.99 17.37
CA LEU A 62 8.64 13.25 16.96
C LEU A 62 8.60 11.77 17.39
N ASN A 63 8.18 11.47 18.62
CA ASN A 63 8.11 10.09 19.11
C ASN A 63 7.02 9.26 18.40
N GLU A 64 5.84 9.84 18.14
CA GLU A 64 4.78 9.14 17.39
C GLU A 64 5.15 8.94 15.92
N VAL A 65 5.82 9.90 15.29
CA VAL A 65 6.32 9.78 13.91
C VAL A 65 7.44 8.75 13.82
N ARG A 66 8.34 8.68 14.80
CA ARG A 66 9.30 7.58 14.94
C ARG A 66 8.61 6.22 15.11
N ALA A 67 7.53 6.15 15.89
CA ALA A 67 6.74 4.93 16.02
C ALA A 67 6.07 4.53 14.70
N MET A 68 5.55 5.49 13.91
CA MET A 68 5.01 5.27 12.57
C MET A 68 6.10 4.80 11.60
N ILE A 69 7.26 5.45 11.57
CA ILE A 69 8.41 5.08 10.72
C ILE A 69 8.88 3.66 11.03
N GLN A 70 8.94 3.27 12.31
CA GLN A 70 9.25 1.88 12.70
C GLN A 70 8.14 0.90 12.31
N MET A 71 6.86 1.29 12.44
CA MET A 71 5.72 0.47 12.05
C MET A 71 5.71 0.21 10.54
N VAL A 72 5.93 1.23 9.73
CA VAL A 72 6.05 1.15 8.27
C VAL A 72 7.20 0.21 7.86
N GLN A 73 8.37 0.32 8.50
CA GLN A 73 9.51 -0.57 8.24
C GLN A 73 9.19 -2.04 8.60
N ARG A 74 8.54 -2.28 9.74
CA ARG A 74 8.09 -3.62 10.14
C ARG A 74 7.03 -4.17 9.18
N ALA A 75 6.13 -3.31 8.68
CA ALA A 75 5.12 -3.69 7.70
C ALA A 75 5.76 -4.05 6.35
N GLY A 76 6.64 -3.21 5.80
CA GLY A 76 7.33 -3.47 4.52
C GLY A 76 8.15 -4.77 4.52
N ALA A 77 8.70 -5.16 5.68
CA ALA A 77 9.42 -6.42 5.86
C ALA A 77 8.53 -7.69 5.88
N LEU A 78 7.19 -7.56 5.90
CA LEU A 78 6.28 -8.72 5.88
C LEU A 78 6.07 -9.24 4.45
N PRO A 79 6.10 -10.57 4.24
CA PRO A 79 5.99 -11.17 2.91
C PRO A 79 4.57 -11.11 2.32
N GLN A 80 3.54 -10.97 3.15
CA GLN A 80 2.14 -10.92 2.70
C GLN A 80 1.56 -9.53 2.94
N GLU A 81 1.03 -8.91 1.89
CA GLU A 81 0.40 -7.58 1.98
C GLU A 81 -0.75 -7.55 3.00
N ARG A 82 -1.53 -8.63 3.14
CA ARG A 82 -2.59 -8.76 4.17
C ARG A 82 -2.06 -8.60 5.61
N GLN A 83 -0.81 -8.95 5.88
CA GLN A 83 -0.19 -8.74 7.20
C GLN A 83 0.20 -7.26 7.39
N ARG A 84 0.63 -6.58 6.31
CA ARG A 84 0.90 -5.12 6.30
C ARG A 84 -0.36 -4.33 6.60
N LEU A 85 -1.48 -4.69 5.97
CA LEU A 85 -2.81 -4.09 6.25
C LEU A 85 -3.14 -4.16 7.74
N THR A 86 -2.99 -5.33 8.36
CA THR A 86 -3.27 -5.52 9.80
C THR A 86 -2.38 -4.67 10.69
N VAL A 87 -1.07 -4.60 10.40
CA VAL A 87 -0.12 -3.79 11.18
C VAL A 87 -0.43 -2.30 11.10
N VAL A 88 -0.68 -1.78 9.89
CA VAL A 88 -1.00 -0.36 9.68
C VAL A 88 -2.38 0.00 10.25
N ASN A 89 -3.41 -0.80 10.00
CA ASN A 89 -4.76 -0.53 10.48
C ASN A 89 -4.82 -0.48 12.01
N ASN A 90 -4.18 -1.45 12.68
CA ASN A 90 -4.13 -1.50 14.15
C ASN A 90 -3.32 -0.34 14.74
N PHE A 91 -2.23 0.10 14.09
CA PHE A 91 -1.38 1.19 14.59
C PHE A 91 -2.15 2.49 14.80
N PHE A 92 -2.95 2.92 13.81
CA PHE A 92 -3.76 4.13 13.91
C PHE A 92 -5.00 3.94 14.78
N ASN A 93 -5.70 2.81 14.63
CA ASN A 93 -6.89 2.49 15.44
C ASN A 93 -6.60 2.37 16.95
N GLN A 94 -5.34 2.21 17.36
CA GLN A 94 -4.91 2.18 18.77
C GLN A 94 -4.31 3.51 19.27
N ARG A 95 -4.01 4.47 18.39
CA ARG A 95 -3.30 5.73 18.73
C ARG A 95 -4.16 6.97 18.64
N ILE A 96 -5.07 7.00 17.68
CA ILE A 96 -5.89 8.16 17.38
C ILE A 96 -7.22 8.01 18.08
N ALA A 97 -7.69 9.07 18.75
CA ALA A 97 -9.04 9.17 19.28
C ALA A 97 -9.96 9.82 18.25
N PHE A 98 -11.04 9.13 17.86
CA PHE A 98 -11.99 9.66 16.88
C PHE A 98 -12.64 10.96 17.38
N ARG A 99 -12.57 12.03 16.58
CA ARG A 99 -13.15 13.35 16.83
C ARG A 99 -13.40 14.11 15.53
N ASP A 100 -14.59 14.70 15.42
CA ASP A 100 -14.99 15.54 14.31
C ASP A 100 -14.08 16.78 14.18
N ASP A 101 -13.82 17.23 12.94
CA ASP A 101 -12.91 18.35 12.63
C ASP A 101 -13.18 19.65 13.40
N THR A 102 -14.43 19.91 13.74
CA THR A 102 -14.81 21.12 14.47
C THR A 102 -14.27 21.13 15.91
N GLU A 103 -13.93 19.97 16.50
CA GLU A 103 -13.23 19.84 17.78
C GLU A 103 -11.69 19.86 17.62
N VAL A 104 -11.16 19.40 16.48
CA VAL A 104 -9.73 19.15 16.26
C VAL A 104 -9.02 20.33 15.58
N TRP A 105 -9.64 20.87 14.54
CA TRP A 105 -9.13 21.88 13.60
C TRP A 105 -9.92 23.19 13.66
N GLY A 106 -11.16 23.17 14.17
CA GLY A 106 -12.02 24.35 14.29
C GLY A 106 -12.72 24.77 12.99
N VAL A 107 -12.64 23.91 11.96
CA VAL A 107 -13.33 24.04 10.67
C VAL A 107 -14.07 22.72 10.37
N ILE A 108 -14.72 22.62 9.21
CA ILE A 108 -15.39 21.42 8.73
C ILE A 108 -14.57 20.90 7.54
N ASP A 109 -14.40 19.57 7.41
CA ASP A 109 -13.86 18.92 6.21
C ASP A 109 -12.34 19.20 6.00
N TYR A 110 -11.55 19.05 7.07
CA TYR A 110 -10.10 19.30 7.09
C TYR A 110 -9.30 18.01 6.98
N TRP A 111 -8.67 17.80 5.83
CA TRP A 111 -7.91 16.59 5.59
C TRP A 111 -6.50 16.72 6.16
N ALA A 112 -6.22 16.02 7.26
CA ALA A 112 -4.93 16.07 7.94
C ALA A 112 -3.91 15.11 7.29
N THR A 113 -2.65 15.56 7.23
CA THR A 113 -1.56 14.65 6.91
C THR A 113 -1.32 13.64 8.04
N PRO A 114 -0.59 12.53 7.81
CA PRO A 114 -0.29 11.59 8.89
C PRO A 114 0.61 12.21 9.97
N LEU A 115 1.37 13.26 9.65
CA LEU A 115 2.10 14.06 10.64
C LEU A 115 1.13 14.89 11.49
N GLU A 116 0.21 15.62 10.87
CA GLU A 116 -0.82 16.41 11.55
C GLU A 116 -1.73 15.55 12.45
N LEU A 117 -2.12 14.37 11.99
CA LEU A 117 -2.95 13.44 12.76
C LEU A 117 -2.24 12.91 14.02
N LEU A 118 -0.95 12.55 13.91
CA LEU A 118 -0.15 12.09 15.05
C LEU A 118 0.15 13.23 16.02
N ASP A 119 0.38 14.45 15.50
CA ASP A 119 0.55 15.69 16.27
C ASP A 119 -0.67 15.96 17.16
N LYS A 120 -1.90 15.86 16.62
CA LYS A 120 -3.13 15.98 17.42
C LYS A 120 -3.42 14.76 18.29
N GLY A 121 -3.12 13.54 17.81
CA GLY A 121 -3.59 12.29 18.40
C GLY A 121 -5.11 12.07 18.29
N ARG A 122 -5.80 12.87 17.47
CA ARG A 122 -7.25 12.84 17.24
C ARG A 122 -7.58 13.41 15.85
N GLY A 123 -8.63 12.91 15.24
CA GLY A 123 -9.11 13.20 13.88
C GLY A 123 -10.33 12.34 13.55
N ASP A 124 -10.94 12.48 12.37
CA ASP A 124 -12.23 11.86 12.05
C ASP A 124 -12.13 10.56 11.21
N CYS A 125 -12.84 10.41 10.07
CA CYS A 125 -12.78 9.18 9.25
C CYS A 125 -11.79 9.27 8.08
N GLU A 126 -11.73 10.39 7.35
CA GLU A 126 -10.73 10.58 6.29
C GLU A 126 -9.32 10.51 6.85
N ASP A 127 -9.03 11.19 7.96
CA ASP A 127 -7.72 11.22 8.60
C ASP A 127 -7.12 9.81 8.82
N TYR A 128 -7.91 8.88 9.39
CA TYR A 128 -7.46 7.49 9.59
C TYR A 128 -7.24 6.77 8.25
N ALA A 129 -8.11 6.98 7.26
CA ALA A 129 -8.00 6.32 5.95
C ALA A 129 -6.78 6.85 5.17
N ILE A 130 -6.52 8.16 5.22
CA ILE A 130 -5.35 8.85 4.63
C ILE A 130 -4.06 8.35 5.28
N ALA A 131 -4.00 8.32 6.61
CA ALA A 131 -2.82 7.87 7.35
C ALA A 131 -2.50 6.39 7.10
N LYS A 132 -3.54 5.54 6.97
CA LYS A 132 -3.40 4.13 6.54
C LYS A 132 -2.94 4.03 5.08
N TYR A 133 -3.47 4.83 4.16
CA TYR A 133 -3.12 4.84 2.74
C TYR A 133 -1.63 5.18 2.55
N MET A 134 -1.18 6.32 3.07
CA MET A 134 0.22 6.76 2.94
C MET A 134 1.19 5.79 3.61
N SER A 135 0.83 5.24 4.79
CA SER A 135 1.66 4.24 5.48
C SER A 135 1.74 2.91 4.74
N LEU A 136 0.73 2.52 3.95
CA LEU A 136 0.75 1.30 3.14
C LEU A 136 1.55 1.48 1.85
N LEU A 137 1.48 2.66 1.21
CA LEU A 137 2.41 3.01 0.12
C LEU A 137 3.87 2.95 0.61
N ALA A 138 4.15 3.55 1.77
CA ALA A 138 5.47 3.53 2.40
C ALA A 138 5.91 2.12 2.84
N ALA A 139 4.96 1.22 3.11
CA ALA A 139 5.19 -0.20 3.34
C ALA A 139 5.19 -1.04 2.04
N GLY A 140 5.33 -0.41 0.87
CA GLY A 140 5.49 -1.08 -0.42
C GLY A 140 4.25 -1.81 -0.92
N VAL A 141 3.04 -1.37 -0.57
CA VAL A 141 1.78 -1.82 -1.20
C VAL A 141 1.55 -1.00 -2.47
N PRO A 142 1.31 -1.61 -3.65
CA PRO A 142 1.10 -0.86 -4.90
C PRO A 142 -0.10 0.08 -4.86
N GLN A 143 0.07 1.33 -5.31
CA GLN A 143 -1.00 2.34 -5.34
C GLN A 143 -2.29 1.91 -6.08
N PRO A 144 -2.25 1.17 -7.21
CA PRO A 144 -3.48 0.68 -7.85
C PRO A 144 -4.34 -0.25 -6.98
N ARG A 145 -3.75 -0.86 -5.93
CA ARG A 145 -4.47 -1.71 -4.96
C ARG A 145 -5.17 -0.92 -3.85
N LEU A 146 -4.86 0.36 -3.67
CA LEU A 146 -5.38 1.18 -2.58
C LEU A 146 -6.35 2.23 -3.12
N ARG A 147 -7.57 2.26 -2.59
CA ARG A 147 -8.57 3.30 -2.90
C ARG A 147 -9.22 3.83 -1.64
N MET A 148 -9.24 5.14 -1.51
CA MET A 148 -10.08 5.85 -0.56
C MET A 148 -11.54 5.69 -1.02
N VAL A 149 -12.44 5.25 -0.13
CA VAL A 149 -13.86 5.02 -0.46
C VAL A 149 -14.74 5.85 0.46
N TYR A 150 -15.57 6.70 -0.15
CA TYR A 150 -16.60 7.46 0.56
C TYR A 150 -17.91 6.66 0.57
N VAL A 151 -18.46 6.44 1.75
CA VAL A 151 -19.58 5.54 2.01
C VAL A 151 -20.64 6.22 2.87
N ARG A 152 -21.86 5.68 2.84
CA ARG A 152 -22.86 5.91 3.90
C ARG A 152 -22.75 4.75 4.89
N ALA A 153 -22.36 5.03 6.12
CA ALA A 153 -22.25 4.03 7.19
C ALA A 153 -23.52 4.00 8.04
N GLN A 154 -24.02 2.81 8.35
CA GLN A 154 -25.12 2.56 9.29
C GLN A 154 -24.54 2.31 10.69
N PHE A 155 -24.33 3.38 11.45
CA PHE A 155 -23.73 3.30 12.78
C PHE A 155 -24.76 3.73 13.84
N GLN A 156 -24.91 2.96 14.92
CA GLN A 156 -25.86 3.26 16.01
C GLN A 156 -27.31 3.51 15.54
N GLY A 157 -27.74 2.86 14.44
CA GLY A 157 -29.09 3.02 13.87
C GLY A 157 -29.31 4.28 13.03
N ARG A 158 -28.25 5.05 12.71
CA ARG A 158 -28.29 6.23 11.85
C ARG A 158 -27.37 6.05 10.63
N SER A 159 -27.83 6.55 9.48
CA SER A 159 -27.01 6.68 8.28
C SER A 159 -26.16 7.95 8.39
N GLN A 160 -24.84 7.82 8.39
CA GLN A 160 -23.89 8.94 8.40
C GLN A 160 -22.93 8.88 7.21
N ALA A 161 -22.36 10.03 6.84
CA ALA A 161 -21.19 10.06 5.95
C ALA A 161 -20.00 9.38 6.66
N HIS A 162 -19.16 8.68 5.89
CA HIS A 162 -17.97 8.00 6.41
C HIS A 162 -16.94 7.78 5.31
N MET A 163 -15.67 7.65 5.69
CA MET A 163 -14.58 7.29 4.77
C MET A 163 -13.81 6.07 5.28
N VAL A 164 -13.49 5.15 4.37
CA VAL A 164 -12.71 3.94 4.62
C VAL A 164 -11.63 3.76 3.55
N LEU A 165 -10.61 2.95 3.85
CA LEU A 165 -9.60 2.54 2.87
C LEU A 165 -9.91 1.13 2.37
N ALA A 166 -10.10 0.97 1.06
CA ALA A 166 -10.23 -0.32 0.42
C ALA A 166 -8.87 -0.80 -0.12
N TYR A 167 -8.54 -2.07 0.15
CA TYR A 167 -7.43 -2.80 -0.46
C TYR A 167 -7.95 -3.86 -1.42
N TYR A 168 -7.47 -3.84 -2.65
CA TYR A 168 -7.79 -4.79 -3.72
C TYR A 168 -6.59 -5.73 -3.95
N PRO A 169 -6.71 -7.06 -3.71
CA PRO A 169 -5.65 -8.03 -4.01
C PRO A 169 -5.20 -8.01 -5.49
N ASP A 170 -6.16 -7.78 -6.37
CA ASP A 170 -6.05 -7.58 -7.81
C ASP A 170 -7.26 -6.72 -8.25
N PRO A 171 -7.30 -6.18 -9.49
CA PRO A 171 -8.32 -5.21 -9.88
C PRO A 171 -9.77 -5.70 -9.86
N GLU A 172 -10.00 -7.01 -10.02
CA GLU A 172 -11.33 -7.63 -10.12
C GLU A 172 -11.78 -8.28 -8.80
N SER A 173 -10.84 -8.58 -7.89
CA SER A 173 -11.11 -9.13 -6.57
C SER A 173 -11.97 -8.21 -5.70
N GLU A 174 -12.77 -8.84 -4.83
CA GLU A 174 -13.49 -8.16 -3.75
C GLU A 174 -12.50 -7.45 -2.80
N PRO A 175 -12.71 -6.16 -2.47
CA PRO A 175 -11.79 -5.45 -1.59
C PRO A 175 -11.95 -5.81 -0.12
N LEU A 176 -10.82 -5.77 0.59
CA LEU A 176 -10.76 -5.75 2.05
C LEU A 176 -10.90 -4.31 2.56
N ILE A 177 -11.71 -4.09 3.58
CA ILE A 177 -12.00 -2.77 4.14
C ILE A 177 -11.16 -2.53 5.41
N LEU A 178 -10.43 -1.42 5.41
CA LEU A 178 -9.69 -0.88 6.56
C LEU A 178 -10.43 0.37 7.07
N ASP A 179 -10.89 0.30 8.31
CA ASP A 179 -11.85 1.22 8.91
C ASP A 179 -11.45 1.52 10.37
N ASN A 180 -11.93 2.62 10.92
CA ASN A 180 -11.77 3.04 12.30
C ASN A 180 -13.01 2.76 13.17
N ILE A 181 -14.22 2.70 12.58
CA ILE A 181 -15.45 2.31 13.30
C ILE A 181 -15.42 0.82 13.62
N ASN A 182 -15.18 -0.03 12.62
CA ASN A 182 -14.90 -1.45 12.81
C ASN A 182 -13.41 -1.72 12.50
N PRO A 183 -12.57 -2.04 13.52
CA PRO A 183 -11.15 -2.28 13.31
C PRO A 183 -10.82 -3.64 12.68
N GLU A 184 -11.80 -4.55 12.50
CA GLU A 184 -11.58 -5.84 11.87
C GLU A 184 -11.55 -5.74 10.33
N ILE A 185 -10.46 -6.21 9.71
CA ILE A 185 -10.28 -6.17 8.25
C ILE A 185 -11.08 -7.29 7.58
N ARG A 186 -12.31 -6.92 7.19
CA ARG A 186 -13.32 -7.76 6.54
C ARG A 186 -13.42 -7.49 5.04
N ALA A 187 -14.03 -8.42 4.30
CA ALA A 187 -14.40 -8.21 2.90
C ALA A 187 -15.62 -7.27 2.78
N ALA A 188 -15.82 -6.63 1.62
CA ALA A 188 -16.91 -5.66 1.43
C ALA A 188 -18.32 -6.25 1.65
N SER A 189 -18.58 -7.47 1.20
CA SER A 189 -19.81 -8.24 1.43
C SER A 189 -20.07 -8.57 2.91
N GLN A 190 -19.05 -8.47 3.75
CA GLN A 190 -19.13 -8.64 5.21
C GLN A 190 -19.30 -7.29 5.94
N ARG A 191 -19.42 -6.19 5.19
CA ARG A 191 -19.66 -4.81 5.64
C ARG A 191 -21.00 -4.29 5.13
N ASN A 192 -22.07 -5.05 5.40
CA ASN A 192 -23.46 -4.67 5.10
C ASN A 192 -23.92 -3.35 5.76
N ASP A 193 -23.14 -2.83 6.71
CA ASP A 193 -23.30 -1.51 7.31
C ASP A 193 -22.79 -0.37 6.41
N LEU A 194 -22.01 -0.63 5.37
CA LEU A 194 -21.43 0.38 4.47
C LEU A 194 -22.08 0.34 3.09
N THR A 195 -22.64 1.46 2.64
CA THR A 195 -23.13 1.66 1.26
C THR A 195 -22.18 2.61 0.51
N PRO A 196 -21.33 2.12 -0.41
CA PRO A 196 -20.36 2.96 -1.11
C PRO A 196 -21.01 3.89 -2.15
N VAL A 197 -20.40 5.07 -2.34
CA VAL A 197 -20.90 6.12 -3.25
C VAL A 197 -19.89 6.41 -4.37
N PHE A 198 -18.63 6.69 -4.01
CA PHE A 198 -17.51 6.84 -4.94
C PHE A 198 -16.19 6.42 -4.27
N SER A 199 -15.16 6.20 -5.07
CA SER A 199 -13.80 5.91 -4.60
C SER A 199 -12.75 6.61 -5.46
N PHE A 200 -11.57 6.89 -4.90
CA PHE A 200 -10.48 7.59 -5.57
C PHE A 200 -9.11 7.16 -5.00
N ASN A 201 -8.03 7.50 -5.71
CA ASN A 201 -6.65 7.41 -5.20
C ASN A 201 -5.78 8.50 -5.88
N GLY A 202 -4.45 8.37 -5.85
CA GLY A 202 -3.53 9.28 -6.54
C GLY A 202 -3.55 9.20 -8.09
N GLU A 203 -4.22 8.21 -8.68
CA GLU A 203 -4.29 7.98 -10.14
C GLU A 203 -5.65 8.31 -10.75
N GLY A 204 -6.76 8.23 -10.00
CA GLY A 204 -8.09 8.40 -10.58
C GLY A 204 -9.26 8.52 -9.59
N LEU A 205 -10.44 8.74 -10.16
CA LEU A 205 -11.75 8.80 -9.49
C LEU A 205 -12.70 7.81 -10.17
N TRP A 206 -13.38 6.99 -9.37
CA TRP A 206 -14.39 6.01 -9.80
C TRP A 206 -15.73 6.30 -9.12
N THR A 207 -16.69 6.76 -9.91
CA THR A 207 -18.08 6.99 -9.48
C THR A 207 -18.97 5.83 -9.92
N GLY A 208 -19.66 5.16 -8.98
CA GLY A 208 -20.67 4.16 -9.32
C GLY A 208 -20.66 2.89 -8.48
N VAL A 209 -21.30 2.94 -7.32
CA VAL A 209 -21.95 1.76 -6.70
C VAL A 209 -23.26 2.11 -5.96
N GLY A 210 -23.63 3.39 -5.92
CA GLY A 210 -24.89 3.88 -5.33
C GLY A 210 -25.29 5.24 -5.88
N GLY A 211 -26.56 5.61 -5.71
CA GLY A 211 -27.14 6.85 -6.28
C GLY A 211 -26.51 8.14 -5.76
N THR A 212 -26.29 9.09 -6.68
CA THR A 212 -25.61 10.37 -6.44
C THR A 212 -26.42 11.33 -5.57
N THR A 213 -26.13 11.38 -4.26
CA THR A 213 -26.65 12.41 -3.32
C THR A 213 -25.75 12.66 -2.09
N ALA A 214 -24.52 12.14 -2.05
CA ALA A 214 -23.63 12.30 -0.89
C ALA A 214 -22.18 12.56 -1.33
N GLY A 215 -21.59 13.65 -0.83
CA GLY A 215 -20.26 14.15 -1.23
C GLY A 215 -20.24 14.81 -2.63
N ASN A 216 -19.47 15.88 -2.78
CA ASN A 216 -19.11 16.42 -4.09
C ASN A 216 -17.70 15.92 -4.46
N PRO A 217 -17.54 15.03 -5.46
CA PRO A 217 -16.25 14.46 -5.81
C PRO A 217 -15.19 15.51 -6.20
N LEU A 218 -15.59 16.65 -6.77
CA LEU A 218 -14.65 17.71 -7.17
C LEU A 218 -14.03 18.40 -5.95
N VAL A 219 -14.83 18.67 -4.90
CA VAL A 219 -14.35 19.26 -3.63
C VAL A 219 -13.40 18.29 -2.93
N ARG A 220 -13.75 16.99 -2.93
CA ARG A 220 -12.92 15.92 -2.39
C ARG A 220 -11.59 15.77 -3.13
N LEU A 221 -11.58 15.92 -4.46
CA LEU A 221 -10.34 15.94 -5.24
C LEU A 221 -9.47 17.18 -4.99
N SER A 222 -10.05 18.35 -4.71
CA SER A 222 -9.24 19.50 -4.28
C SER A 222 -8.62 19.29 -2.90
N LEU A 223 -9.39 18.82 -1.90
CA LEU A 223 -8.87 18.50 -0.56
C LEU A 223 -7.76 17.45 -0.64
N TRP A 224 -7.92 16.42 -1.47
CA TRP A 224 -6.91 15.39 -1.73
C TRP A 224 -5.61 15.97 -2.32
N ARG A 225 -5.71 16.81 -3.35
CA ARG A 225 -4.55 17.47 -3.98
C ARG A 225 -3.83 18.37 -2.99
N ASP A 226 -4.56 19.14 -2.19
CA ASP A 226 -4.01 20.13 -1.29
C ASP A 226 -3.38 19.45 -0.05
N LEU A 227 -3.94 18.32 0.40
CA LEU A 227 -3.29 17.37 1.31
C LEU A 227 -1.99 16.82 0.72
N LEU A 228 -1.98 16.32 -0.52
CA LEU A 228 -0.77 15.77 -1.14
C LEU A 228 0.35 16.82 -1.27
N ALA A 229 0.00 18.10 -1.45
CA ALA A 229 0.96 19.20 -1.38
C ALA A 229 1.57 19.34 0.03
N LYS A 230 0.73 19.45 1.09
CA LYS A 230 1.21 19.48 2.50
C LYS A 230 2.10 18.28 2.82
N ALA A 231 1.66 17.07 2.48
CA ALA A 231 2.35 15.83 2.81
C ALA A 231 3.73 15.78 2.15
N LYS A 232 3.85 16.20 0.89
CA LYS A 232 5.15 16.33 0.19
C LYS A 232 6.05 17.38 0.83
N GLU A 233 5.49 18.47 1.35
CA GLU A 233 6.25 19.47 2.11
C GLU A 233 6.76 18.93 3.46
N GLU A 234 6.07 17.95 4.06
CA GLU A 234 6.48 17.29 5.31
C GLU A 234 7.40 16.07 5.12
N GLY A 235 7.33 15.37 3.98
CA GLY A 235 8.22 14.25 3.62
C GLY A 235 7.53 12.92 3.24
N PHE A 236 6.29 12.98 2.75
CA PHE A 236 5.55 11.86 2.17
C PHE A 236 5.64 11.83 0.63
#